data_AF-A0A7C5L8X5-F1
#
_entry.id   AF-A0A7C5L8X5-F1
#
_cell.length_a   1.000
_cell.length_b   1.000
_cell.length_c   1.000
_cell.angle_alpha   90.00
_cell.angle_beta   90.00
_cell.angle_gamma   90.00
#
_symmetry.space_group_name_H-M   'P 1'
#
loop_
_entity.id
_entity.type
_entity.pdbx_description
1 polymer ?
#
loop_
_entity_poly.entity_id
_entity_poly.type
_entity_poly.pdbx_seq_one_letter_code
_entity_poly.pdbx_strand_id
1 'polypeptide(L)'
;MLYLDSPRLTPIAGRAEGGMMMDSKWLIVLGAVVAIIALAILPGILTDHVEESGTLIDAGHFAVDRDGIRILEERYTLFSHPVEGYMLLSQGEVTIGGQPISLAQQTGYDLDFHLTLYNLAVGTRSDSQIISAQAGPEGISMEVRHGTSSKTGSIPDTTNIALLDNNIIGHYVVLLMAIRAEALDREFVAAIPQGLLSLPAEITGPNTTEFRSGDNTYPGKRFDLQLGDIKIVLIEHSGHLVGVIDRTQGTVAYDVDRFPNGIELIEEERPEEEGTIEHEITFASDRLTIAGIITLPNGGTPPFAAALFIGGSGPVDRDGNAPGLLTDSYLQLAHALAEAGIASLRYDKRGVGKSEGDLSSASRADLIDDARAALAALRAQSEIDKDRIFLIGHSEGAYLAPIIAAEDDTIRGIVLLAGAARPLDEITRWQIETLLRTQGASEEKIAASLAQEDQYIEFVKGSSGEWSDYTYADLQQAMPWLSEQAATQMTGSSLSLSWLREHYTADPTGPLRLLRMPVLIVNGEKDLQVPAEEADLIREAIEENGNQDVTVYVLSDLNHLLRHHPDAPSLVYRHLDEPVDPRLIDILTGWAVERSANR
;
A
#
# COMPACT_ATOMS: atom_id res chain seq x y z
N MET A 1 8.33 -3.03 7.17
CA MET A 1 9.70 -3.61 7.30
C MET A 1 10.61 -2.83 6.37
N LEU A 2 11.79 -2.32 6.70
CA LEU A 2 12.56 -2.15 7.93
C LEU A 2 13.60 -1.07 7.57
N TYR A 3 13.61 0.10 8.21
CA TYR A 3 14.77 1.00 8.20
C TYR A 3 15.36 0.96 9.62
N LEU A 4 16.45 0.18 9.74
CA LEU A 4 17.54 0.16 10.73
C LEU A 4 17.23 0.30 12.24
N ASP A 5 17.28 -0.84 12.94
CA ASP A 5 17.46 -0.97 14.39
C ASP A 5 18.85 -0.51 14.86
N SER A 6 18.91 0.22 15.98
CA SER A 6 20.13 0.54 16.73
C SER A 6 20.20 -0.24 18.05
N PRO A 7 21.40 -0.69 18.49
CA PRO A 7 21.69 -0.61 19.93
C PRO A 7 23.09 -0.08 20.30
N ARG A 8 23.12 0.43 21.53
CA ARG A 8 24.14 1.24 22.21
C ARG A 8 25.49 0.54 22.44
N LEU A 9 26.56 1.34 22.46
CA LEU A 9 27.96 1.00 22.74
C LEU A 9 28.31 0.95 24.24
N THR A 10 29.24 0.05 24.61
CA THR A 10 30.22 0.22 25.70
C THR A 10 31.54 -0.51 25.35
N PRO A 11 32.75 -0.03 25.77
CA PRO A 11 34.01 -0.32 25.07
C PRO A 11 34.97 -1.37 25.70
N ILE A 12 35.61 -2.12 24.78
CA ILE A 12 37.04 -2.54 24.66
C ILE A 12 37.73 -3.36 25.78
N ALA A 13 38.33 -4.52 25.41
CA ALA A 13 39.78 -4.82 25.52
C ALA A 13 40.19 -6.24 25.05
N GLY A 14 41.28 -6.35 24.26
CA GLY A 14 42.06 -7.60 24.13
C GLY A 14 42.80 -7.81 22.80
N ARG A 15 44.11 -7.53 22.77
CA ARG A 15 45.07 -7.87 21.69
C ARG A 15 45.33 -9.39 21.59
N ALA A 16 45.63 -9.89 20.39
CA ALA A 16 46.73 -10.83 20.14
C ALA A 16 47.13 -10.88 18.66
N GLU A 17 48.43 -10.96 18.41
CA GLU A 17 49.15 -11.04 17.13
C GLU A 17 49.17 -12.47 16.55
N GLY A 18 49.33 -12.60 15.22
CA GLY A 18 50.02 -13.75 14.61
C GLY A 18 49.51 -14.26 13.26
N GLY A 19 50.32 -14.09 12.21
CA GLY A 19 50.42 -15.00 11.05
C GLY A 19 49.41 -14.82 9.90
N MET A 20 49.73 -13.97 8.93
CA MET A 20 48.88 -13.70 7.76
C MET A 20 49.16 -14.71 6.61
N MET A 21 48.40 -15.80 6.56
CA MET A 21 48.00 -16.40 5.28
C MET A 21 46.78 -15.62 4.78
N MET A 22 46.88 -14.93 3.65
CA MET A 22 45.78 -14.13 3.09
C MET A 22 44.68 -15.06 2.55
N ASP A 23 43.56 -15.10 3.26
CA ASP A 23 42.28 -15.69 2.85
C ASP A 23 41.68 -14.87 1.70
N SER A 24 41.07 -15.52 0.69
CA SER A 24 40.45 -14.87 -0.48
C SER A 24 39.32 -13.91 -0.09
N LYS A 25 38.77 -14.04 1.12
CA LYS A 25 37.83 -13.09 1.75
C LYS A 25 38.44 -11.71 2.05
N TRP A 26 39.76 -11.62 2.30
CA TRP A 26 40.44 -10.34 2.56
C TRP A 26 40.72 -9.50 1.30
N LEU A 27 40.85 -10.14 0.13
CA LEU A 27 40.97 -9.45 -1.16
C LEU A 27 39.64 -8.79 -1.58
N ILE A 28 38.51 -9.40 -1.23
CA ILE A 28 37.14 -8.91 -1.52
C ILE A 28 36.81 -7.68 -0.68
N VAL A 29 37.15 -7.70 0.62
CA VAL A 29 36.91 -6.58 1.54
C VAL A 29 37.80 -5.38 1.22
N LEU A 30 39.05 -5.59 0.80
CA LEU A 30 39.96 -4.50 0.43
C LEU A 30 39.62 -3.91 -0.95
N GLY A 31 39.14 -4.72 -1.90
CA GLY A 31 38.73 -4.27 -3.24
C GLY A 31 37.44 -3.44 -3.24
N ALA A 32 36.41 -3.89 -2.51
CA ALA A 32 35.13 -3.16 -2.41
C ALA A 32 35.26 -1.85 -1.62
N VAL A 33 36.02 -1.84 -0.52
CA VAL A 33 36.23 -0.63 0.30
C VAL A 33 37.07 0.42 -0.42
N VAL A 34 38.08 0.01 -1.21
CA VAL A 34 38.90 0.95 -2.00
C VAL A 34 38.14 1.49 -3.22
N ALA A 35 37.28 0.69 -3.88
CA ALA A 35 36.43 1.14 -4.99
C ALA A 35 35.30 2.09 -4.53
N ILE A 36 34.69 1.82 -3.37
CA ILE A 36 33.61 2.64 -2.81
C ILE A 36 34.15 3.95 -2.19
N ILE A 37 35.33 3.93 -1.55
CA ILE A 37 36.01 5.16 -1.11
C ILE A 37 36.47 6.00 -2.32
N ALA A 38 36.87 5.37 -3.44
CA ALA A 38 37.19 6.09 -4.68
C ALA A 38 35.94 6.73 -5.33
N LEU A 39 34.80 6.04 -5.32
CA LEU A 39 33.50 6.55 -5.83
C LEU A 39 32.92 7.69 -4.98
N ALA A 40 33.11 7.67 -3.67
CA ALA A 40 32.64 8.72 -2.77
C ALA A 40 33.52 9.99 -2.78
N ILE A 41 34.74 9.95 -3.35
CA ILE A 41 35.72 11.04 -3.26
C ILE A 41 36.16 11.59 -4.63
N LEU A 42 36.09 10.83 -5.73
CA LEU A 42 36.59 11.27 -7.05
C LEU A 42 35.63 10.86 -8.19
N PRO A 43 34.74 11.77 -8.63
CA PRO A 43 33.75 11.51 -9.69
C PRO A 43 34.33 11.19 -11.08
N GLY A 44 35.65 11.31 -11.30
CA GLY A 44 36.26 11.25 -12.63
C GLY A 44 37.09 10.00 -12.96
N ILE A 45 37.43 9.13 -11.99
CA ILE A 45 38.43 8.06 -12.25
C ILE A 45 37.79 6.71 -12.63
N LEU A 46 36.58 6.38 -12.15
CA LEU A 46 35.90 5.14 -12.56
C LEU A 46 35.30 5.20 -13.96
N THR A 47 34.87 6.38 -14.41
CA THR A 47 34.46 6.62 -15.79
C THR A 47 35.61 6.37 -16.76
N ASP A 48 36.81 6.84 -16.44
CA ASP A 48 37.99 6.73 -17.31
C ASP A 48 38.46 5.28 -17.54
N HIS A 49 38.32 4.37 -16.56
CA HIS A 49 38.76 2.96 -16.72
C HIS A 49 37.72 2.03 -17.36
N VAL A 50 36.42 2.35 -17.32
CA VAL A 50 35.36 1.58 -18.00
C VAL A 50 35.19 2.06 -19.46
N GLU A 51 35.41 3.36 -19.71
CA GLU A 51 35.44 3.92 -21.08
C GLU A 51 36.55 3.32 -21.96
N GLU A 52 37.63 2.80 -21.37
CA GLU A 52 38.77 2.25 -22.14
C GLU A 52 38.52 0.85 -22.75
N SER A 53 37.44 0.13 -22.42
CA SER A 53 37.16 -1.22 -22.98
C SER A 53 35.70 -1.61 -23.27
N GLY A 54 34.69 -0.91 -22.75
CA GLY A 54 33.27 -1.24 -22.94
C GLY A 54 32.53 -0.38 -23.98
N THR A 55 31.42 -0.88 -24.53
CA THR A 55 30.48 -0.09 -25.38
C THR A 55 29.29 0.38 -24.54
N LEU A 56 29.05 1.70 -24.51
CA LEU A 56 27.87 2.29 -23.87
C LEU A 56 26.58 1.77 -24.54
N ILE A 57 25.67 1.21 -23.75
CA ILE A 57 24.38 0.69 -24.19
C ILE A 57 23.26 1.68 -23.90
N ASP A 58 23.19 2.16 -22.65
CA ASP A 58 22.16 3.09 -22.21
C ASP A 58 22.67 3.95 -21.05
N ALA A 59 22.05 5.10 -20.85
CA ALA A 59 22.27 5.96 -19.70
C ALA A 59 21.01 6.78 -19.46
N GLY A 60 20.74 7.11 -18.19
CA GLY A 60 19.57 7.93 -17.86
C GLY A 60 19.63 8.51 -16.47
N HIS A 61 18.73 9.46 -16.23
CA HIS A 61 18.54 10.12 -14.95
C HIS A 61 17.08 9.93 -14.54
N PHE A 62 16.86 9.11 -13.50
CA PHE A 62 15.55 8.89 -12.92
C PHE A 62 15.33 9.79 -11.71
N ALA A 63 14.15 10.39 -11.68
CA ALA A 63 13.53 11.00 -10.51
C ALA A 63 12.49 10.04 -9.95
N VAL A 64 12.41 9.91 -8.64
CA VAL A 64 11.35 9.14 -7.97
C VAL A 64 10.57 10.04 -7.03
N ASP A 65 9.29 10.20 -7.33
CA ASP A 65 8.34 10.95 -6.53
C ASP A 65 7.42 9.99 -5.79
N ARG A 66 7.13 10.27 -4.52
CA ARG A 66 6.12 9.59 -3.72
C ARG A 66 5.11 10.63 -3.24
N ASP A 67 3.84 10.43 -3.58
CA ASP A 67 2.75 11.36 -3.25
C ASP A 67 3.07 12.82 -3.66
N GLY A 68 3.74 12.97 -4.82
CA GLY A 68 4.17 14.27 -5.37
C GLY A 68 5.44 14.86 -4.75
N ILE A 69 6.08 14.18 -3.80
CA ILE A 69 7.33 14.62 -3.16
C ILE A 69 8.51 13.82 -3.72
N ARG A 70 9.54 14.52 -4.20
CA ARG A 70 10.79 13.90 -4.65
C ARG A 70 11.51 13.21 -3.49
N ILE A 71 11.72 11.91 -3.61
CA ILE A 71 12.39 11.09 -2.58
C ILE A 71 13.73 10.51 -3.02
N LEU A 72 13.95 10.33 -4.32
CA LEU A 72 15.19 9.79 -4.88
C LEU A 72 15.52 10.42 -6.24
N GLU A 73 16.79 10.67 -6.48
CA GLU A 73 17.34 10.84 -7.82
C GLU A 73 18.46 9.83 -8.07
N GLU A 74 18.44 9.19 -9.24
CA GLU A 74 19.44 8.22 -9.67
C GLU A 74 19.94 8.55 -11.07
N ARG A 75 21.25 8.57 -11.26
CA ARG A 75 21.89 8.51 -12.58
C ARG A 75 22.51 7.15 -12.76
N TYR A 76 22.23 6.52 -13.89
CA TYR A 76 22.81 5.24 -14.24
C TYR A 76 23.53 5.28 -15.58
N THR A 77 24.46 4.35 -15.76
CA THR A 77 25.13 4.09 -17.03
C THR A 77 25.32 2.60 -17.19
N LEU A 78 24.96 2.09 -18.36
CA LEU A 78 25.02 0.66 -18.68
C LEU A 78 25.99 0.43 -19.83
N PHE A 79 27.01 -0.39 -19.58
CA PHE A 79 28.02 -0.77 -20.55
C PHE A 79 27.89 -2.24 -20.92
N SER A 80 28.36 -2.59 -22.11
CA SER A 80 28.59 -3.98 -22.54
C SER A 80 30.06 -4.22 -22.84
N HIS A 81 30.52 -5.43 -22.56
CA HIS A 81 31.85 -5.94 -22.92
C HIS A 81 31.69 -7.32 -23.57
N PRO A 82 32.34 -7.61 -24.71
CA PRO A 82 32.13 -8.85 -25.46
C PRO A 82 32.46 -10.14 -24.71
N VAL A 83 33.24 -10.05 -23.63
CA VAL A 83 33.68 -11.20 -22.82
C VAL A 83 33.15 -11.14 -21.39
N GLU A 84 32.97 -9.95 -20.84
CA GLU A 84 32.64 -9.76 -19.41
C GLU A 84 31.12 -9.55 -19.20
N GLY A 85 30.35 -9.40 -20.27
CA GLY A 85 28.90 -9.21 -20.20
C GLY A 85 28.52 -7.73 -20.04
N TYR A 86 27.62 -7.43 -19.10
CA TYR A 86 27.10 -6.08 -18.89
C TYR A 86 27.52 -5.51 -17.54
N MET A 87 27.72 -4.19 -17.48
CA MET A 87 28.03 -3.48 -16.25
C MET A 87 27.08 -2.30 -16.07
N LEU A 88 26.26 -2.34 -15.03
CA LEU A 88 25.40 -1.25 -14.58
C LEU A 88 26.09 -0.50 -13.45
N LEU A 89 26.28 0.80 -13.64
CA LEU A 89 26.75 1.72 -12.61
C LEU A 89 25.64 2.71 -12.30
N SER A 90 25.26 2.86 -11.04
CA SER A 90 24.30 3.88 -10.60
C SER A 90 24.84 4.72 -9.45
N GLN A 91 24.45 5.99 -9.42
CA GLN A 91 24.71 6.91 -8.32
C GLN A 91 23.45 7.71 -8.04
N GLY A 92 23.16 7.98 -6.78
CA GLY A 92 21.95 8.70 -6.42
C GLY A 92 21.98 9.33 -5.05
N GLU A 93 20.92 10.07 -4.75
CA GLU A 93 20.66 10.66 -3.46
C GLU A 93 19.21 10.39 -3.05
N VAL A 94 19.03 9.80 -1.87
CA VAL A 94 17.72 9.57 -1.26
C VAL A 94 17.53 10.59 -0.15
N THR A 95 16.35 11.17 -0.06
CA THR A 95 15.97 12.03 1.08
C THR A 95 15.18 11.22 2.10
N ILE A 96 15.75 11.00 3.29
CA ILE A 96 15.07 10.33 4.41
C ILE A 96 14.98 11.31 5.59
N GLY A 97 13.77 11.65 6.03
CA GLY A 97 13.57 12.60 7.13
C GLY A 97 14.21 13.98 6.88
N GLY A 98 14.29 14.39 5.61
CA GLY A 98 14.97 15.63 5.19
C GLY A 98 16.49 15.58 5.17
N GLN A 99 17.11 14.42 5.44
CA GLN A 99 18.55 14.22 5.32
C GLN A 99 18.91 13.51 4.01
N PRO A 100 19.89 14.03 3.23
CA PRO A 100 20.37 13.37 2.04
C PRO A 100 21.26 12.17 2.38
N ILE A 101 20.97 11.04 1.76
CA ILE A 101 21.73 9.79 1.86
C ILE A 101 22.22 9.45 0.47
N SER A 102 23.53 9.30 0.31
CA SER A 102 24.14 8.98 -0.98
C SER A 102 24.06 7.48 -1.26
N LEU A 103 23.83 7.15 -2.53
CA LEU A 103 23.84 5.81 -3.10
C LEU A 103 24.95 5.72 -4.14
N ALA A 104 25.70 4.62 -4.13
CA ALA A 104 26.58 4.24 -5.23
C ALA A 104 26.51 2.73 -5.43
N GLN A 105 26.18 2.31 -6.65
CA GLN A 105 25.91 0.93 -7.00
C GLN A 105 26.75 0.49 -8.21
N GLN A 106 27.21 -0.75 -8.15
CA GLN A 106 27.83 -1.47 -9.26
C GLN A 106 27.24 -2.87 -9.38
N THR A 107 26.85 -3.26 -10.59
CA THR A 107 26.35 -4.60 -10.90
C THR A 107 26.97 -5.10 -12.17
N GLY A 108 27.48 -6.32 -12.11
CA GLY A 108 27.94 -7.07 -13.26
C GLY A 108 26.94 -8.17 -13.61
N TYR A 109 26.76 -8.37 -14.91
CA TYR A 109 26.00 -9.48 -15.48
C TYR A 109 26.86 -10.15 -16.55
N ASP A 110 26.72 -11.46 -16.76
CA ASP A 110 27.31 -12.13 -17.92
C ASP A 110 26.53 -11.80 -19.21
N LEU A 111 26.90 -12.43 -20.33
CA LEU A 111 26.23 -12.21 -21.63
C LEU A 111 24.77 -12.70 -21.66
N ASP A 112 24.41 -13.61 -20.76
CA ASP A 112 23.08 -14.20 -20.61
C ASP A 112 22.28 -13.53 -19.48
N PHE A 113 22.74 -12.36 -19.01
CA PHE A 113 22.12 -11.55 -17.94
C PHE A 113 22.13 -12.21 -16.55
N HIS A 114 22.94 -13.24 -16.32
CA HIS A 114 23.10 -13.77 -14.96
C HIS A 114 23.97 -12.85 -14.12
N LEU A 115 23.56 -12.61 -12.88
CA LEU A 115 24.29 -11.79 -11.91
C LEU A 115 25.70 -12.35 -11.70
N THR A 116 26.75 -11.54 -11.89
CA THR A 116 28.13 -11.91 -11.53
C THR A 116 28.56 -11.26 -10.22
N LEU A 117 28.17 -10.00 -10.02
CA LEU A 117 28.40 -9.26 -8.78
C LEU A 117 27.37 -8.14 -8.62
N TYR A 118 27.06 -7.82 -7.36
CA TYR A 118 26.29 -6.65 -6.95
C TYR A 118 26.98 -6.03 -5.74
N ASN A 119 27.16 -4.72 -5.77
CA ASN A 119 27.54 -3.93 -4.61
C ASN A 119 26.74 -2.64 -4.61
N LEU A 120 26.17 -2.30 -3.46
CA LEU A 120 25.51 -1.03 -3.19
C LEU A 120 26.07 -0.46 -1.89
N ALA A 121 26.59 0.75 -1.96
CA ALA A 121 26.94 1.56 -0.81
C ALA A 121 25.83 2.57 -0.55
N VAL A 122 25.31 2.58 0.67
CA VAL A 122 24.28 3.52 1.14
C VAL A 122 24.83 4.22 2.37
N GLY A 123 24.88 5.55 2.39
CA GLY A 123 25.40 6.21 3.58
C GLY A 123 25.45 7.72 3.55
N THR A 124 25.78 8.25 4.72
CA THR A 124 26.15 9.65 4.93
C THR A 124 27.67 9.77 5.02
N ARG A 125 28.19 11.00 5.26
CA ARG A 125 29.63 11.20 5.51
C ARG A 125 30.15 10.48 6.76
N SER A 126 29.28 10.16 7.71
CA SER A 126 29.66 9.63 9.04
C SER A 126 29.28 8.18 9.26
N ASP A 127 28.42 7.60 8.42
CA ASP A 127 27.93 6.24 8.56
C ASP A 127 27.56 5.64 7.21
N SER A 128 27.85 4.35 7.01
CA SER A 128 27.64 3.66 5.74
C SER A 128 27.26 2.20 5.92
N GLN A 129 26.30 1.77 5.12
CA GLN A 129 25.91 0.39 4.92
C GLN A 129 26.40 -0.08 3.54
N ILE A 130 26.90 -1.31 3.48
CA ILE A 130 27.29 -1.99 2.24
C ILE A 130 26.38 -3.19 2.07
N ILE A 131 25.71 -3.26 0.92
CA ILE A 131 24.92 -4.40 0.49
C ILE A 131 25.68 -5.04 -0.67
N SER A 132 25.79 -6.36 -0.67
CA SER A 132 26.46 -7.09 -1.74
C SER A 132 25.73 -8.37 -2.07
N ALA A 133 25.81 -8.78 -3.34
CA ALA A 133 25.38 -10.10 -3.77
C ALA A 133 26.37 -10.66 -4.80
N GLN A 134 26.59 -11.97 -4.78
CA GLN A 134 27.50 -12.62 -5.70
C GLN A 134 26.99 -14.02 -6.05
N ALA A 135 26.99 -14.34 -7.34
CA ALA A 135 26.71 -15.69 -7.78
C ALA A 135 27.90 -16.62 -7.51
N GLY A 136 27.58 -17.84 -7.08
CA GLY A 136 28.54 -18.91 -6.85
C GLY A 136 27.92 -20.27 -7.13
N PRO A 137 28.65 -21.37 -6.88
CA PRO A 137 28.22 -22.73 -7.23
C PRO A 137 26.94 -23.21 -6.54
N GLU A 138 26.54 -22.57 -5.43
CA GLU A 138 25.34 -22.93 -4.65
C GLU A 138 24.19 -21.92 -4.85
N GLY A 139 24.35 -20.95 -5.77
CA GLY A 139 23.40 -19.89 -6.04
C GLY A 139 23.93 -18.50 -5.69
N ILE A 140 23.05 -17.57 -5.34
CA ILE A 140 23.42 -16.18 -5.03
C ILE A 140 23.57 -16.02 -3.52
N SER A 141 24.76 -15.64 -3.09
CA SER A 141 25.03 -15.22 -1.70
C SER A 141 24.83 -13.72 -1.57
N MET A 142 24.12 -13.28 -0.54
CA MET A 142 23.84 -11.88 -0.26
C MET A 142 24.31 -11.50 1.14
N GLU A 143 24.82 -10.28 1.29
CA GLU A 143 25.26 -9.76 2.58
C GLU A 143 24.88 -8.28 2.72
N VAL A 144 24.34 -7.93 3.88
CA VAL A 144 24.11 -6.55 4.31
C VAL A 144 25.02 -6.28 5.51
N ARG A 145 25.96 -5.35 5.37
CA ARG A 145 26.96 -4.99 6.38
C ARG A 145 26.81 -3.54 6.82
N HIS A 146 26.81 -3.31 8.13
CA HIS A 146 26.77 -1.98 8.73
C HIS A 146 27.74 -1.92 9.92
N GLY A 147 28.77 -1.08 9.81
CA GLY A 147 29.87 -1.06 10.78
C GLY A 147 30.54 -2.44 10.89
N THR A 148 30.54 -3.01 12.10
CA THR A 148 31.07 -4.36 12.38
C THR A 148 29.98 -5.45 12.30
N SER A 149 28.73 -5.10 12.05
CA SER A 149 27.62 -6.03 11.98
C SER A 149 27.37 -6.47 10.53
N SER A 150 26.99 -7.74 10.33
CA SER A 150 26.66 -8.30 9.02
C SER A 150 25.51 -9.28 9.14
N LYS A 151 24.57 -9.22 8.20
CA LYS A 151 23.53 -10.22 7.97
C LYS A 151 23.76 -10.84 6.60
N THR A 152 23.44 -12.12 6.46
CA THR A 152 23.61 -12.85 5.20
C THR A 152 22.32 -13.57 4.82
N GLY A 153 22.14 -13.79 3.53
CA GLY A 153 21.06 -14.57 2.95
C GLY A 153 21.57 -15.28 1.70
N SER A 154 20.84 -16.27 1.22
CA SER A 154 21.20 -16.99 0.01
C SER A 154 19.95 -17.37 -0.79
N ILE A 155 20.06 -17.29 -2.10
CA ILE A 155 19.06 -17.77 -3.04
C ILE A 155 19.66 -19.02 -3.71
N PRO A 156 18.98 -20.18 -3.69
CA PRO A 156 19.46 -21.38 -4.35
C PRO A 156 19.74 -21.13 -5.84
N ASP A 157 20.68 -21.88 -6.40
CA ASP A 157 20.94 -21.82 -7.84
C ASP A 157 19.68 -22.19 -8.64
N THR A 158 19.15 -21.17 -9.31
CA THR A 158 18.05 -21.30 -10.25
C THR A 158 18.45 -20.49 -11.48
N THR A 159 18.18 -21.02 -12.67
CA THR A 159 18.63 -20.43 -13.95
C THR A 159 17.86 -19.17 -14.34
N ASN A 160 17.03 -18.63 -13.46
CA ASN A 160 16.00 -17.65 -13.83
C ASN A 160 15.78 -16.65 -12.68
N ILE A 161 16.81 -15.85 -12.43
CA ILE A 161 16.85 -14.85 -11.36
C ILE A 161 17.09 -13.47 -11.95
N ALA A 162 16.28 -12.49 -11.55
CA ALA A 162 16.55 -11.08 -11.81
C ALA A 162 16.88 -10.34 -10.51
N LEU A 163 17.89 -9.47 -10.54
CA LEU A 163 18.19 -8.58 -9.44
C LEU A 163 17.26 -7.36 -9.49
N LEU A 164 16.44 -7.15 -8.46
CA LEU A 164 15.50 -6.03 -8.34
C LEU A 164 15.63 -5.38 -6.96
N ASP A 165 16.73 -4.66 -6.73
CA ASP A 165 16.90 -3.91 -5.48
C ASP A 165 15.98 -2.67 -5.44
N ASN A 166 15.42 -2.37 -4.27
CA ASN A 166 14.30 -1.44 -4.09
C ASN A 166 14.67 0.03 -4.34
N ASN A 167 15.97 0.36 -4.30
CA ASN A 167 16.47 1.73 -4.40
C ASN A 167 17.18 2.05 -5.71
N ILE A 168 17.15 1.14 -6.69
CA ILE A 168 17.90 1.26 -7.95
C ILE A 168 16.98 0.96 -9.13
N ILE A 169 16.52 2.02 -9.79
CA ILE A 169 15.67 1.99 -10.99
C ILE A 169 16.41 1.39 -12.18
N GLY A 170 17.74 1.57 -12.27
CA GLY A 170 18.56 1.00 -13.34
C GLY A 170 18.41 -0.52 -13.52
N HIS A 171 18.02 -1.26 -12.48
CA HIS A 171 17.75 -2.70 -12.59
C HIS A 171 16.57 -3.03 -13.53
N TYR A 172 15.54 -2.19 -13.59
CA TYR A 172 14.41 -2.41 -14.50
C TYR A 172 14.81 -2.24 -15.98
N VAL A 173 15.85 -1.46 -16.27
CA VAL A 173 16.42 -1.34 -17.63
C VAL A 173 17.03 -2.67 -18.05
N VAL A 174 17.84 -3.27 -17.17
CA VAL A 174 18.47 -4.58 -17.42
C VAL A 174 17.40 -5.68 -17.49
N LEU A 175 16.37 -5.65 -16.64
CA LEU A 175 15.24 -6.58 -16.70
C LEU A 175 14.58 -6.56 -18.08
N LEU A 176 14.21 -5.38 -18.59
CA LEU A 176 13.58 -5.26 -19.91
C LEU A 176 14.53 -5.67 -21.05
N MET A 177 15.85 -5.50 -20.90
CA MET A 177 16.82 -6.04 -21.85
C MET A 177 16.84 -7.56 -21.84
N ALA A 178 16.88 -8.20 -20.67
CA ALA A 178 16.89 -9.66 -20.54
C ALA A 178 15.60 -10.28 -21.10
N ILE A 179 14.43 -9.68 -20.80
CA ILE A 179 13.13 -10.11 -21.34
C ILE A 179 13.07 -9.98 -22.87
N ARG A 180 13.60 -8.89 -23.44
CA ARG A 180 13.66 -8.69 -24.91
C ARG A 180 14.63 -9.65 -25.60
N ALA A 181 15.70 -10.02 -24.91
CA ALA A 181 16.69 -10.99 -25.40
C ALA A 181 16.25 -12.45 -25.23
N GLU A 182 15.09 -12.70 -24.61
CA GLU A 182 14.63 -14.05 -24.23
C GLU A 182 15.64 -14.79 -23.33
N ALA A 183 16.43 -14.03 -22.55
CA ALA A 183 17.43 -14.54 -21.62
C ALA A 183 16.87 -14.73 -20.20
N LEU A 184 15.69 -14.19 -19.92
CA LEU A 184 14.94 -14.36 -18.68
C LEU A 184 13.52 -14.79 -19.05
N ASP A 185 12.97 -15.79 -18.34
CA ASP A 185 11.59 -16.20 -18.56
C ASP A 185 10.62 -15.12 -18.02
N ARG A 186 9.34 -15.22 -18.41
CA ARG A 186 8.32 -14.28 -17.94
C ARG A 186 7.97 -14.47 -16.47
N GLU A 187 8.05 -15.69 -15.98
CA GLU A 187 8.00 -16.02 -14.55
C GLU A 187 9.44 -16.22 -14.08
N PHE A 188 9.89 -15.55 -13.02
CA PHE A 188 11.27 -15.63 -12.54
C PHE A 188 11.34 -15.38 -11.03
N VAL A 189 12.53 -15.55 -10.44
CA VAL A 189 12.78 -15.21 -9.03
C VAL A 189 13.44 -13.83 -8.97
N ALA A 190 12.83 -12.89 -8.25
CA ALA A 190 13.42 -11.60 -7.98
C ALA A 190 14.32 -11.67 -6.74
N ALA A 191 15.61 -11.39 -6.90
CA ALA A 191 16.57 -11.25 -5.82
C ALA A 191 16.57 -9.80 -5.30
N ILE A 192 16.37 -9.63 -3.98
CA ILE A 192 16.32 -8.31 -3.33
C ILE A 192 17.38 -8.28 -2.21
N PRO A 193 18.65 -7.95 -2.53
CA PRO A 193 19.76 -8.07 -1.57
C PRO A 193 19.63 -7.20 -0.34
N GLN A 194 19.10 -5.97 -0.46
CA GLN A 194 18.87 -5.12 0.70
C GLN A 194 17.88 -5.74 1.70
N GLY A 195 16.90 -6.50 1.21
CA GLY A 195 15.96 -7.26 2.03
C GLY A 195 16.46 -8.65 2.46
N LEU A 196 17.59 -9.12 1.92
CA LEU A 196 18.08 -10.50 2.03
C LEU A 196 16.99 -11.54 1.71
N LEU A 197 16.17 -11.26 0.69
CA LEU A 197 14.99 -12.05 0.36
C LEU A 197 14.87 -12.29 -1.14
N SER A 198 14.05 -13.27 -1.49
CA SER A 198 13.67 -13.60 -2.87
C SER A 198 12.16 -13.70 -2.99
N LEU A 199 11.58 -13.14 -4.05
CA LEU A 199 10.14 -13.19 -4.32
C LEU A 199 9.87 -13.84 -5.67
N PRO A 200 8.77 -14.60 -5.83
CA PRO A 200 8.30 -14.95 -7.16
C PRO A 200 7.90 -13.68 -7.91
N ALA A 201 8.21 -13.62 -9.19
CA ALA A 201 7.88 -12.50 -10.05
C ALA A 201 7.36 -12.98 -11.41
N GLU A 202 6.46 -12.21 -11.99
CA GLU A 202 5.92 -12.43 -13.33
C GLU A 202 5.85 -11.10 -14.08
N ILE A 203 6.29 -11.06 -15.33
CA ILE A 203 6.19 -9.87 -16.19
C ILE A 203 5.40 -10.14 -17.48
N THR A 204 4.31 -9.41 -17.65
CA THR A 204 3.45 -9.47 -18.84
C THR A 204 3.64 -8.25 -19.75
N GLY A 205 3.13 -8.33 -20.98
CA GLY A 205 3.32 -7.30 -22.02
C GLY A 205 4.51 -7.57 -22.96
N PRO A 206 4.86 -6.61 -23.85
CA PRO A 206 4.37 -5.24 -23.85
C PRO A 206 2.98 -5.06 -24.45
N ASN A 207 2.09 -4.39 -23.71
CA ASN A 207 0.82 -3.84 -24.21
C ASN A 207 1.02 -2.43 -24.76
N THR A 208 0.18 -1.98 -25.68
CA THR A 208 0.13 -0.54 -26.05
C THR A 208 -0.49 0.27 -24.94
N THR A 209 0.02 1.47 -24.69
CA THR A 209 -0.55 2.39 -23.70
C THR A 209 -0.30 3.83 -24.14
N GLU A 210 -0.92 4.78 -23.45
CA GLU A 210 -0.60 6.20 -23.52
C GLU A 210 -0.33 6.75 -22.12
N PHE A 211 0.57 7.72 -22.03
CA PHE A 211 0.86 8.40 -20.78
C PHE A 211 0.96 9.91 -21.01
N ARG A 212 0.66 10.70 -19.99
CA ARG A 212 0.77 12.16 -20.01
C ARG A 212 2.11 12.59 -19.42
N SER A 213 2.65 13.68 -19.94
CA SER A 213 3.72 14.45 -19.30
C SER A 213 3.46 15.93 -19.56
N GLY A 214 3.14 16.66 -18.48
CA GLY A 214 2.56 18.00 -18.57
C GLY A 214 1.25 18.00 -19.38
N ASP A 215 1.18 18.88 -20.39
CA ASP A 215 -0.01 19.02 -21.24
C ASP A 215 -0.07 18.04 -22.43
N ASN A 216 0.95 17.21 -22.61
CA ASN A 216 1.10 16.35 -23.78
C ASN A 216 0.85 14.88 -23.45
N THR A 217 0.27 14.14 -24.40
CA THR A 217 0.12 12.69 -24.37
C THR A 217 1.13 12.03 -25.28
N TYR A 218 1.73 10.94 -24.82
CA TYR A 218 2.76 10.17 -25.52
C TYR A 218 2.35 8.70 -25.63
N PRO A 219 2.61 8.05 -26.79
CA PRO A 219 2.41 6.62 -26.92
C PRO A 219 3.51 5.87 -26.15
N GLY A 220 3.17 4.77 -25.50
CA GLY A 220 4.11 3.94 -24.76
C GLY A 220 3.88 2.44 -24.96
N LYS A 221 4.79 1.65 -24.42
CA LYS A 221 4.63 0.22 -24.19
C LYS A 221 4.58 -0.03 -22.69
N ARG A 222 3.54 -0.73 -22.25
CA ARG A 222 3.31 -1.08 -20.86
C ARG A 222 3.72 -2.51 -20.59
N PHE A 223 4.49 -2.72 -19.55
CA PHE A 223 4.71 -4.04 -18.95
C PHE A 223 4.14 -4.03 -17.54
N ASP A 224 3.48 -5.10 -17.15
CA ASP A 224 2.96 -5.28 -15.80
C ASP A 224 3.81 -6.34 -15.11
N LEU A 225 4.56 -5.91 -14.10
CA LEU A 225 5.43 -6.73 -13.27
C LEU A 225 4.73 -7.02 -11.94
N GLN A 226 4.38 -8.27 -11.71
CA GLN A 226 3.97 -8.80 -10.41
C GLN A 226 5.21 -9.23 -9.64
N LEU A 227 5.40 -8.74 -8.42
CA LEU A 227 6.52 -9.06 -7.53
C LEU A 227 5.98 -9.45 -6.15
N GLY A 228 5.83 -10.74 -5.88
CA GLY A 228 5.03 -11.21 -4.75
C GLY A 228 3.60 -10.65 -4.88
N ASP A 229 3.18 -9.82 -3.92
CA ASP A 229 1.87 -9.15 -3.93
C ASP A 229 1.91 -7.72 -4.52
N ILE A 230 3.10 -7.23 -4.92
CA ILE A 230 3.30 -5.86 -5.43
C ILE A 230 3.11 -5.84 -6.95
N LYS A 231 2.33 -4.87 -7.45
CA LYS A 231 2.18 -4.61 -8.90
C LYS A 231 2.94 -3.36 -9.30
N ILE A 232 3.91 -3.53 -10.19
CA ILE A 232 4.73 -2.46 -10.74
C ILE A 232 4.45 -2.35 -12.23
N VAL A 233 4.13 -1.14 -12.69
CA VAL A 233 3.93 -0.85 -14.11
C VAL A 233 5.20 -0.23 -14.68
N LEU A 234 5.75 -0.84 -15.73
CA LEU A 234 6.91 -0.30 -16.46
C LEU A 234 6.42 0.31 -17.78
N ILE A 235 6.86 1.54 -18.05
CA ILE A 235 6.52 2.27 -19.28
C ILE A 235 7.77 2.45 -20.10
N GLU A 236 7.77 1.91 -21.32
CA GLU A 236 8.79 2.15 -22.33
C GLU A 236 8.28 3.15 -23.36
N HIS A 237 9.10 4.13 -23.71
CA HIS A 237 8.85 5.08 -24.80
C HIS A 237 10.07 5.17 -25.70
N SER A 238 9.87 4.97 -27.00
CA SER A 238 10.94 5.01 -28.01
C SER A 238 12.13 4.09 -27.68
N GLY A 239 11.87 2.90 -27.12
CA GLY A 239 12.88 1.89 -26.81
C GLY A 239 13.59 2.05 -25.46
N HIS A 240 13.27 3.09 -24.70
CA HIS A 240 13.84 3.37 -23.38
C HIS A 240 12.79 3.21 -22.29
N LEU A 241 13.19 2.68 -21.13
CA LEU A 241 12.38 2.76 -19.92
C LEU A 241 12.25 4.24 -19.54
N VAL A 242 11.02 4.72 -19.40
CA VAL A 242 10.73 6.11 -19.05
C VAL A 242 9.87 6.23 -17.81
N GLY A 243 9.29 5.12 -17.34
CA GLY A 243 8.45 5.07 -16.15
C GLY A 243 8.52 3.76 -15.40
N VAL A 244 8.61 3.83 -14.07
CA VAL A 244 8.38 2.70 -13.14
C VAL A 244 7.39 3.17 -12.10
N ILE A 245 6.19 2.61 -12.13
CA ILE A 245 5.06 3.09 -11.34
C ILE A 245 4.64 1.98 -10.38
N ASP A 246 4.92 2.19 -9.10
CA ASP A 246 4.44 1.38 -8.00
C ASP A 246 3.25 2.12 -7.36
N ARG A 247 2.04 1.77 -7.80
CA ARG A 247 0.80 2.32 -7.23
C ARG A 247 0.58 1.86 -5.80
N THR A 248 1.12 0.69 -5.45
CA THR A 248 1.04 0.14 -4.10
C THR A 248 1.74 1.07 -3.10
N GLN A 249 2.83 1.71 -3.51
CA GLN A 249 3.59 2.63 -2.67
C GLN A 249 3.42 4.12 -3.04
N GLY A 250 2.43 4.45 -3.87
CA GLY A 250 2.23 5.83 -4.36
C GLY A 250 3.47 6.41 -5.06
N THR A 251 4.33 5.55 -5.60
CA THR A 251 5.67 5.90 -6.06
C THR A 251 5.73 5.88 -7.59
N VAL A 252 6.22 6.96 -8.19
CA VAL A 252 6.39 7.12 -9.63
C VAL A 252 7.84 7.51 -9.91
N ALA A 253 8.58 6.60 -10.53
CA ALA A 253 9.89 6.91 -11.11
C ALA A 253 9.73 7.29 -12.58
N TYR A 254 10.43 8.34 -13.02
CA TYR A 254 10.44 8.78 -14.41
C TYR A 254 11.80 9.31 -14.86
N ASP A 255 12.10 9.13 -16.15
CA ASP A 255 13.29 9.69 -16.78
C ASP A 255 13.13 11.21 -16.86
N VAL A 256 13.83 11.95 -15.99
CA VAL A 256 13.69 13.42 -15.85
C VAL A 256 14.31 14.17 -17.02
N ASP A 257 15.30 13.58 -17.68
CA ASP A 257 15.93 14.19 -18.85
C ASP A 257 14.97 14.17 -20.05
N ARG A 258 14.12 13.14 -20.15
CA ARG A 258 13.09 13.02 -21.20
C ARG A 258 11.77 13.69 -20.84
N PHE A 259 11.34 13.53 -19.60
CA PHE A 259 10.03 13.96 -19.10
C PHE A 259 10.20 14.79 -17.82
N PRO A 260 10.69 16.04 -17.92
CA PRO A 260 10.98 16.88 -16.75
C PRO A 260 9.73 17.26 -15.94
N ASN A 261 8.53 17.09 -16.51
CA ASN A 261 7.25 17.37 -15.86
C ASN A 261 6.61 16.12 -15.22
N GLY A 262 7.37 15.03 -15.06
CA GLY A 262 6.84 13.75 -14.61
C GLY A 262 6.09 12.98 -15.68
N ILE A 263 5.58 11.82 -15.30
CA ILE A 263 4.71 10.99 -16.13
C ILE A 263 3.46 10.62 -15.34
N GLU A 264 2.34 10.50 -16.04
CA GLU A 264 1.06 10.03 -15.48
C GLU A 264 0.47 9.01 -16.45
N LEU A 265 0.15 7.82 -15.96
CA LEU A 265 -0.55 6.82 -16.76
C LEU A 265 -1.96 7.29 -17.05
N ILE A 266 -2.36 7.29 -18.31
CA ILE A 266 -3.78 7.40 -18.66
C ILE A 266 -4.37 6.03 -18.39
N GLU A 267 -5.26 5.94 -17.40
CA GLU A 267 -5.97 4.70 -17.14
C GLU A 267 -6.84 4.37 -18.35
N GLU A 268 -6.75 3.14 -18.85
CA GLU A 268 -7.75 2.65 -19.81
C GLU A 268 -9.11 2.70 -19.11
N GLU A 269 -10.11 3.31 -19.76
CA GLU A 269 -11.50 3.19 -19.34
C GLU A 269 -11.79 1.69 -19.18
N ARG A 270 -12.15 1.28 -17.95
CA ARG A 270 -12.55 -0.10 -17.71
C ARG A 270 -13.72 -0.39 -18.64
N PRO A 271 -13.72 -1.53 -19.36
CA PRO A 271 -14.83 -1.87 -20.24
C PRO A 271 -16.14 -1.81 -19.44
N GLU A 272 -17.13 -1.07 -19.95
CA GLU A 272 -18.46 -1.01 -19.35
C GLU A 272 -18.98 -2.45 -19.13
N GLU A 273 -19.31 -2.81 -17.89
CA GLU A 273 -19.93 -4.11 -17.63
C GLU A 273 -21.31 -4.17 -18.29
N GLU A 274 -21.54 -5.22 -19.09
CA GLU A 274 -22.84 -5.49 -19.70
C GLU A 274 -23.91 -5.67 -18.61
N GLY A 275 -24.74 -4.65 -18.35
CA GLY A 275 -25.83 -4.78 -17.37
C GLY A 275 -25.97 -3.63 -16.38
N THR A 276 -25.07 -2.65 -16.39
CA THR A 276 -25.16 -1.45 -15.55
C THR A 276 -25.06 -0.16 -16.38
N ILE A 277 -25.52 0.96 -15.81
CA ILE A 277 -25.31 2.30 -16.37
C ILE A 277 -24.62 3.13 -15.30
N GLU A 278 -23.39 3.55 -15.54
CA GLU A 278 -22.65 4.40 -14.61
C GLU A 278 -22.56 5.84 -15.12
N HIS A 279 -22.66 6.80 -14.20
CA HIS A 279 -22.32 8.18 -14.50
C HIS A 279 -21.65 8.86 -13.31
N GLU A 280 -20.64 9.67 -13.61
CA GLU A 280 -19.95 10.47 -12.61
C GLU A 280 -20.88 11.57 -12.09
N ILE A 281 -20.77 11.82 -10.79
CA ILE A 281 -21.36 12.98 -10.14
C ILE A 281 -20.32 13.68 -9.27
N THR A 282 -20.58 14.95 -9.00
CA THR A 282 -19.88 15.71 -7.96
C THR A 282 -20.90 16.36 -7.05
N PHE A 283 -20.60 16.43 -5.77
CA PHE A 283 -21.45 17.10 -4.79
C PHE A 283 -20.60 17.90 -3.79
N ALA A 284 -21.20 18.91 -3.19
CA ALA A 284 -20.52 19.74 -2.20
C ALA A 284 -20.61 19.11 -0.81
N SER A 285 -19.47 19.02 -0.12
CA SER A 285 -19.39 18.77 1.32
C SER A 285 -18.59 19.92 1.96
N ASP A 286 -19.27 20.74 2.77
CA ASP A 286 -18.79 22.07 3.18
C ASP A 286 -18.31 22.92 1.99
N ARG A 287 -16.99 23.14 1.84
CA ARG A 287 -16.37 23.90 0.76
C ARG A 287 -15.66 23.03 -0.26
N LEU A 288 -15.73 21.71 -0.11
CA LEU A 288 -15.05 20.74 -0.94
C LEU A 288 -16.01 20.18 -1.98
N THR A 289 -15.47 19.93 -3.17
CA THR A 289 -16.14 19.13 -4.19
C THR A 289 -15.72 17.67 -4.02
N ILE A 290 -16.70 16.83 -3.70
CA ILE A 290 -16.53 15.37 -3.56
C ILE A 290 -17.02 14.71 -4.84
N ALA A 291 -16.22 13.79 -5.37
CA ALA A 291 -16.51 13.06 -6.59
C ALA A 291 -17.05 11.67 -6.28
N GLY A 292 -18.01 11.20 -7.08
CA GLY A 292 -18.58 9.86 -6.96
C GLY A 292 -19.15 9.33 -8.26
N ILE A 293 -19.63 8.10 -8.20
CA ILE A 293 -20.27 7.40 -9.32
C ILE A 293 -21.62 6.88 -8.85
N ILE A 294 -22.65 7.17 -9.65
CA ILE A 294 -23.93 6.49 -9.54
C ILE A 294 -23.92 5.31 -10.49
N THR A 295 -24.20 4.13 -9.96
CA THR A 295 -24.44 2.91 -10.71
C THR A 295 -25.94 2.66 -10.73
N LEU A 296 -26.55 2.61 -11.92
CA LEU A 296 -27.97 2.35 -12.13
C LEU A 296 -28.18 0.95 -12.74
N PRO A 297 -29.33 0.30 -12.44
CA PRO A 297 -29.76 -0.88 -13.18
C PRO A 297 -29.93 -0.59 -14.68
N ASN A 298 -29.43 -1.47 -15.56
CA ASN A 298 -29.65 -1.38 -17.02
C ASN A 298 -31.04 -1.91 -17.45
N GLY A 299 -31.98 -1.98 -16.51
CA GLY A 299 -33.33 -2.49 -16.73
C GLY A 299 -34.28 -2.11 -15.59
N GLY A 300 -35.59 -2.32 -15.79
CA GLY A 300 -36.63 -1.88 -14.85
C GLY A 300 -37.14 -0.47 -15.14
N THR A 301 -37.96 0.08 -14.24
CA THR A 301 -38.54 1.42 -14.40
C THR A 301 -38.23 2.26 -13.15
N PRO A 302 -37.54 3.40 -13.29
CA PRO A 302 -37.29 4.28 -12.16
C PRO A 302 -38.60 4.82 -11.57
N PRO A 303 -38.61 5.24 -10.29
CA PRO A 303 -37.44 5.36 -9.43
C PRO A 303 -37.01 4.03 -8.78
N PHE A 304 -35.70 3.80 -8.69
CA PHE A 304 -35.07 2.60 -8.14
C PHE A 304 -34.84 2.74 -6.63
N ALA A 305 -34.92 1.63 -5.91
CA ALA A 305 -34.30 1.57 -4.58
C ALA A 305 -32.79 1.78 -4.72
N ALA A 306 -32.13 2.31 -3.69
CA ALA A 306 -30.71 2.63 -3.80
C ALA A 306 -29.89 2.37 -2.54
N ALA A 307 -28.59 2.15 -2.70
CA ALA A 307 -27.64 2.01 -1.61
C ALA A 307 -26.56 3.10 -1.65
N LEU A 308 -26.25 3.69 -0.50
CA LEU A 308 -25.07 4.53 -0.34
C LEU A 308 -23.93 3.72 0.30
N PHE A 309 -22.80 3.63 -0.37
CA PHE A 309 -21.58 3.05 0.20
C PHE A 309 -20.84 4.09 1.06
N ILE A 310 -20.43 3.68 2.26
CA ILE A 310 -19.60 4.48 3.18
C ILE A 310 -18.33 3.68 3.44
N GLY A 311 -17.20 4.22 2.98
CA GLY A 311 -15.92 3.51 2.90
C GLY A 311 -15.23 3.27 4.25
N GLY A 312 -14.24 2.38 4.23
CA GLY A 312 -13.37 2.06 5.37
C GLY A 312 -12.36 3.16 5.71
N SER A 313 -11.48 2.88 6.67
CA SER A 313 -10.46 3.82 7.14
C SER A 313 -9.33 4.02 6.12
N GLY A 314 -8.67 5.18 6.22
CA GLY A 314 -7.58 5.55 5.32
C GLY A 314 -8.06 6.07 3.96
N PRO A 315 -7.14 6.25 3.00
CA PRO A 315 -7.38 6.90 1.72
C PRO A 315 -8.05 5.95 0.71
N VAL A 316 -9.30 5.59 1.00
CA VAL A 316 -10.11 4.68 0.18
C VAL A 316 -10.88 5.47 -0.88
N ASP A 317 -10.81 5.03 -2.14
CA ASP A 317 -11.57 5.59 -3.27
C ASP A 317 -12.98 5.00 -3.40
N ARG A 318 -13.76 5.50 -4.36
CA ARG A 318 -15.13 5.05 -4.66
C ARG A 318 -15.25 3.57 -5.03
N ASP A 319 -14.18 2.92 -5.47
CA ASP A 319 -14.18 1.51 -5.86
C ASP A 319 -13.78 0.59 -4.69
N GLY A 320 -13.35 1.16 -3.57
CA GLY A 320 -12.86 0.42 -2.40
C GLY A 320 -11.37 0.12 -2.50
N ASN A 321 -10.63 0.86 -3.33
CA ASN A 321 -9.19 0.75 -3.45
C ASN A 321 -8.48 1.73 -2.51
N ALA A 322 -7.28 1.37 -2.08
CA ALA A 322 -6.38 2.24 -1.33
C ALA A 322 -4.98 2.21 -1.97
N PRO A 323 -4.09 3.18 -1.70
CA PRO A 323 -2.68 3.09 -2.01
C PRO A 323 -2.14 1.79 -1.41
N GLY A 324 -1.68 0.88 -2.25
CA GLY A 324 -1.28 -0.46 -1.79
C GLY A 324 -2.17 -1.58 -2.29
N LEU A 325 -3.44 -1.28 -2.50
CA LEU A 325 -4.48 -2.27 -2.36
C LEU A 325 -5.62 -2.01 -3.34
N LEU A 326 -5.54 -2.63 -4.52
CA LEU A 326 -6.61 -2.63 -5.51
C LEU A 326 -7.55 -3.80 -5.21
N THR A 327 -8.71 -3.51 -4.62
CA THR A 327 -9.71 -4.51 -4.23
C THR A 327 -10.92 -4.54 -5.15
N ASP A 328 -11.31 -3.38 -5.70
CA ASP A 328 -12.57 -3.14 -6.42
C ASP A 328 -13.80 -3.70 -5.69
N SER A 329 -13.74 -3.78 -4.35
CA SER A 329 -14.77 -4.42 -3.56
C SER A 329 -16.10 -3.67 -3.60
N TYR A 330 -16.08 -2.33 -3.58
CA TYR A 330 -17.31 -1.54 -3.66
C TYR A 330 -17.86 -1.52 -5.09
N LEU A 331 -16.99 -1.54 -6.09
CA LEU A 331 -17.37 -1.65 -7.50
C LEU A 331 -18.17 -2.94 -7.76
N GLN A 332 -17.61 -4.09 -7.39
CA GLN A 332 -18.25 -5.38 -7.59
C GLN A 332 -19.58 -5.49 -6.84
N LEU A 333 -19.66 -4.96 -5.61
CA LEU A 333 -20.91 -4.93 -4.85
C LEU A 333 -21.96 -4.00 -5.49
N ALA A 334 -21.55 -2.84 -6.03
CA ALA A 334 -22.45 -1.92 -6.73
C ALA A 334 -22.99 -2.51 -8.03
N HIS A 335 -22.14 -3.20 -8.80
CA HIS A 335 -22.56 -3.90 -10.01
C HIS A 335 -23.56 -5.00 -9.70
N ALA A 336 -23.28 -5.85 -8.70
CA ALA A 336 -24.21 -6.88 -8.26
C ALA A 336 -25.55 -6.32 -7.75
N LEU A 337 -25.55 -5.18 -7.04
CA LEU A 337 -26.77 -4.49 -6.64
C LEU A 337 -27.56 -3.98 -7.86
N ALA A 338 -26.88 -3.40 -8.84
CA ALA A 338 -27.51 -2.89 -10.07
C ALA A 338 -28.14 -4.01 -10.90
N GLU A 339 -27.47 -5.15 -11.03
CA GLU A 339 -28.04 -6.37 -11.64
C GLU A 339 -29.29 -6.86 -10.89
N ALA A 340 -29.30 -6.71 -9.56
CA ALA A 340 -30.46 -7.02 -8.71
C ALA A 340 -31.55 -5.94 -8.72
N GLY A 341 -31.40 -4.87 -9.51
CA GLY A 341 -32.39 -3.80 -9.67
C GLY A 341 -32.31 -2.68 -8.61
N ILE A 342 -31.17 -2.57 -7.91
CA ILE A 342 -30.91 -1.58 -6.87
C ILE A 342 -29.79 -0.65 -7.34
N ALA A 343 -30.05 0.65 -7.41
CA ALA A 343 -29.02 1.63 -7.74
C ALA A 343 -28.03 1.82 -6.59
N SER A 344 -26.89 2.43 -6.83
CA SER A 344 -25.98 2.80 -5.76
C SER A 344 -25.19 4.07 -6.02
N LEU A 345 -24.78 4.75 -4.95
CA LEU A 345 -23.78 5.80 -4.98
C LEU A 345 -22.53 5.34 -4.21
N ARG A 346 -21.38 5.48 -4.87
CA ARG A 346 -20.04 5.35 -4.29
C ARG A 346 -19.27 6.66 -4.50
N TYR A 347 -18.40 7.03 -3.57
CA TYR A 347 -17.68 8.31 -3.63
C TYR A 347 -16.25 8.18 -3.12
N ASP A 348 -15.34 9.00 -3.63
CA ASP A 348 -13.98 9.07 -3.11
C ASP A 348 -14.01 9.86 -1.80
N LYS A 349 -13.31 9.37 -0.77
CA LYS A 349 -13.12 10.15 0.45
C LYS A 349 -12.42 11.48 0.13
N ARG A 350 -12.66 12.51 0.94
CA ARG A 350 -11.98 13.80 0.78
C ARG A 350 -10.47 13.64 0.65
N GLY A 351 -9.85 14.35 -0.29
CA GLY A 351 -8.43 14.24 -0.61
C GLY A 351 -8.01 12.92 -1.29
N VAL A 352 -8.94 12.09 -1.73
CA VAL A 352 -8.68 10.83 -2.45
C VAL A 352 -9.29 10.89 -3.85
N GLY A 353 -8.65 10.23 -4.82
CA GLY A 353 -9.16 10.13 -6.18
C GLY A 353 -9.39 11.50 -6.81
N LYS A 354 -10.64 11.78 -7.20
CA LYS A 354 -11.05 13.08 -7.78
C LYS A 354 -11.70 14.02 -6.76
N SER A 355 -11.79 13.63 -5.48
CA SER A 355 -12.34 14.49 -4.42
C SER A 355 -11.31 15.51 -3.94
N GLU A 356 -11.75 16.75 -3.75
CA GLU A 356 -10.94 17.80 -3.14
C GLU A 356 -10.72 17.54 -1.64
N GLY A 357 -9.78 18.28 -1.04
CA GLY A 357 -9.51 18.27 0.40
C GLY A 357 -8.23 17.55 0.80
N ASP A 358 -8.09 17.28 2.09
CA ASP A 358 -6.92 16.63 2.69
C ASP A 358 -7.38 15.68 3.80
N LEU A 359 -7.24 14.37 3.56
CA LEU A 359 -7.62 13.34 4.51
C LEU A 359 -6.77 13.37 5.80
N SER A 360 -5.50 13.77 5.71
CA SER A 360 -4.57 13.78 6.86
C SER A 360 -4.95 14.79 7.94
N SER A 361 -5.87 15.70 7.63
CA SER A 361 -6.44 16.71 8.54
C SER A 361 -7.92 16.47 8.88
N ALA A 362 -8.54 15.44 8.30
CA ALA A 362 -9.97 15.18 8.44
C ALA A 362 -10.30 14.53 9.78
N SER A 363 -11.32 15.03 10.49
CA SER A 363 -11.87 14.41 11.70
C SER A 363 -12.88 13.29 11.38
N ARG A 364 -13.43 12.62 12.39
CA ARG A 364 -14.57 11.72 12.15
C ARG A 364 -15.82 12.51 11.78
N ALA A 365 -16.05 13.65 12.43
CA ALA A 365 -17.19 14.53 12.13
C ALA A 365 -17.21 14.95 10.66
N ASP A 366 -16.05 15.30 10.11
CA ASP A 366 -15.85 15.60 8.70
C ASP A 366 -16.31 14.48 7.76
N LEU A 367 -15.92 13.23 8.06
CA LEU A 367 -16.27 12.07 7.25
C LEU A 367 -17.77 11.73 7.35
N ILE A 368 -18.41 11.99 8.50
CA ILE A 368 -19.86 11.87 8.66
C ILE A 368 -20.56 12.93 7.79
N ASP A 369 -20.05 14.15 7.74
CA ASP A 369 -20.61 15.22 6.91
C ASP A 369 -20.47 14.92 5.41
N ASP A 370 -19.35 14.34 4.98
CA ASP A 370 -19.19 13.83 3.60
C ASP A 370 -20.24 12.77 3.26
N ALA A 371 -20.45 11.80 4.16
CA ALA A 371 -21.45 10.76 3.97
C ALA A 371 -22.88 11.32 3.96
N ARG A 372 -23.19 12.33 4.78
CA ARG A 372 -24.48 13.05 4.74
C ARG A 372 -24.67 13.80 3.42
N ALA A 373 -23.62 14.45 2.93
CA ALA A 373 -23.64 15.14 1.64
C ALA A 373 -23.86 14.15 0.48
N ALA A 374 -23.20 12.99 0.53
CA ALA A 374 -23.40 11.91 -0.43
C ALA A 374 -24.85 11.37 -0.39
N LEU A 375 -25.41 11.16 0.80
CA LEU A 375 -26.82 10.75 0.96
C LEU A 375 -27.78 11.79 0.36
N ALA A 376 -27.53 13.08 0.59
CA ALA A 376 -28.32 14.16 -0.01
C ALA A 376 -28.19 14.18 -1.54
N ALA A 377 -26.99 13.97 -2.08
CA ALA A 377 -26.73 13.89 -3.52
C ALA A 377 -27.42 12.69 -4.18
N LEU A 378 -27.41 11.52 -3.52
CA LEU A 378 -28.13 10.32 -3.96
C LEU A 378 -29.64 10.58 -3.99
N ARG A 379 -30.19 11.19 -2.94
CA ARG A 379 -31.61 11.58 -2.90
C ARG A 379 -32.00 12.57 -3.99
N ALA A 380 -31.09 13.44 -4.42
CA ALA A 380 -31.40 14.46 -5.42
C ALA A 380 -31.66 13.90 -6.82
N GLN A 381 -31.25 12.65 -7.07
CA GLN A 381 -31.40 11.99 -8.38
C GLN A 381 -32.85 11.64 -8.68
N SER A 382 -33.27 11.90 -9.91
CA SER A 382 -34.67 11.66 -10.33
C SER A 382 -35.00 10.17 -10.49
N GLU A 383 -33.95 9.38 -10.71
CA GLU A 383 -33.94 7.94 -10.92
C GLU A 383 -34.03 7.17 -9.59
N ILE A 384 -33.90 7.85 -8.44
CA ILE A 384 -33.79 7.23 -7.13
C ILE A 384 -35.06 7.45 -6.31
N ASP A 385 -35.53 6.38 -5.69
CA ASP A 385 -36.66 6.39 -4.79
C ASP A 385 -36.17 6.76 -3.39
N LYS A 386 -36.47 7.99 -2.98
CA LYS A 386 -35.99 8.59 -1.73
C LYS A 386 -36.44 7.84 -0.49
N ASP A 387 -37.54 7.08 -0.57
CA ASP A 387 -38.10 6.30 0.53
C ASP A 387 -37.56 4.85 0.58
N ARG A 388 -36.68 4.48 -0.36
CA ARG A 388 -36.07 3.14 -0.46
C ARG A 388 -34.56 3.22 -0.55
N ILE A 389 -33.95 3.96 0.38
CA ILE A 389 -32.49 4.10 0.47
C ILE A 389 -31.92 3.24 1.61
N PHE A 390 -30.87 2.50 1.31
CA PHE A 390 -30.06 1.74 2.25
C PHE A 390 -28.69 2.40 2.47
N LEU A 391 -28.11 2.23 3.64
CA LEU A 391 -26.71 2.57 3.90
C LEU A 391 -25.87 1.30 3.99
N ILE A 392 -24.73 1.26 3.31
CA ILE A 392 -23.76 0.15 3.38
C ILE A 392 -22.47 0.70 3.94
N GLY A 393 -22.17 0.38 5.19
CA GLY A 393 -20.92 0.76 5.86
C GLY A 393 -19.93 -0.39 5.87
N HIS A 394 -18.70 -0.18 5.38
CA HIS A 394 -17.61 -1.14 5.48
C HIS A 394 -16.53 -0.66 6.45
N SER A 395 -16.11 -1.50 7.41
CA SER A 395 -15.05 -1.18 8.37
C SER A 395 -15.34 0.13 9.11
N GLU A 396 -14.56 1.20 8.94
CA GLU A 396 -14.90 2.53 9.50
C GLU A 396 -16.33 2.98 9.15
N GLY A 397 -16.78 2.74 7.91
CA GLY A 397 -18.12 3.08 7.47
C GLY A 397 -19.21 2.39 8.29
N ALA A 398 -18.93 1.25 8.91
CA ALA A 398 -19.85 0.56 9.81
C ALA A 398 -20.01 1.28 11.17
N TYR A 399 -19.09 2.16 11.56
CA TYR A 399 -19.28 3.11 12.66
C TYR A 399 -20.08 4.34 12.25
N LEU A 400 -19.86 4.84 11.02
CA LEU A 400 -20.45 6.09 10.55
C LEU A 400 -21.91 5.92 10.10
N ALA A 401 -22.23 4.82 9.41
CA ALA A 401 -23.56 4.56 8.89
C ALA A 401 -24.65 4.54 9.98
N PRO A 402 -24.45 3.91 11.16
CA PRO A 402 -25.42 4.00 12.27
C PRO A 402 -25.69 5.41 12.77
N ILE A 403 -24.68 6.29 12.79
CA ILE A 403 -24.85 7.69 13.23
C ILE A 403 -25.82 8.41 12.29
N ILE A 404 -25.64 8.23 10.98
CA ILE A 404 -26.47 8.86 9.95
C ILE A 404 -27.89 8.27 9.98
N ALA A 405 -28.02 6.94 10.05
CA ALA A 405 -29.32 6.26 10.08
C ALA A 405 -30.12 6.55 11.35
N ALA A 406 -29.46 6.75 12.50
CA ALA A 406 -30.14 7.08 13.75
C ALA A 406 -30.84 8.46 13.72
N GLU A 407 -30.38 9.36 12.85
CA GLU A 407 -30.91 10.72 12.68
C GLU A 407 -31.93 10.83 11.54
N ASP A 408 -32.16 9.74 10.80
CA ASP A 408 -32.95 9.74 9.56
C ASP A 408 -33.91 8.54 9.50
N ASP A 409 -35.18 8.81 9.81
CA ASP A 409 -36.25 7.80 9.86
C ASP A 409 -36.72 7.32 8.48
N THR A 410 -36.18 7.89 7.40
CA THR A 410 -36.50 7.47 6.02
C THR A 410 -35.52 6.44 5.46
N ILE A 411 -34.44 6.13 6.18
CA ILE A 411 -33.51 5.05 5.80
C ILE A 411 -34.20 3.70 5.91
N ARG A 412 -34.27 2.99 4.77
CA ARG A 412 -35.01 1.73 4.64
C ARG A 412 -34.33 0.54 5.30
N GLY A 413 -33.02 0.62 5.49
CA GLY A 413 -32.22 -0.37 6.18
C GLY A 413 -30.73 -0.05 6.11
N ILE A 414 -29.94 -0.78 6.89
CA ILE A 414 -28.49 -0.60 6.98
C ILE A 414 -27.77 -1.94 6.90
N VAL A 415 -26.67 -1.98 6.16
CA VAL A 415 -25.75 -3.10 6.04
C VAL A 415 -24.42 -2.72 6.67
N LEU A 416 -23.95 -3.53 7.62
CA LEU A 416 -22.69 -3.37 8.33
C LEU A 416 -21.76 -4.51 7.93
N LEU A 417 -20.74 -4.18 7.14
CA LEU A 417 -19.73 -5.11 6.63
C LEU A 417 -18.44 -4.95 7.43
N ALA A 418 -17.92 -6.04 8.01
CA ALA A 418 -16.74 -6.02 8.88
C ALA A 418 -16.82 -4.91 9.95
N GLY A 419 -17.98 -4.81 10.60
CA GLY A 419 -18.26 -3.77 11.59
C GLY A 419 -17.89 -4.17 13.01
N ALA A 420 -17.67 -3.17 13.87
CA ALA A 420 -17.39 -3.34 15.29
C ALA A 420 -18.37 -2.54 16.18
N ALA A 421 -18.65 -3.08 17.37
CA ALA A 421 -19.44 -2.44 18.42
C ALA A 421 -18.55 -1.83 19.52
N ARG A 422 -17.31 -2.29 19.67
CA ARG A 422 -16.33 -1.70 20.60
C ARG A 422 -15.65 -0.46 19.99
N PRO A 423 -15.18 0.49 20.81
CA PRO A 423 -14.42 1.64 20.31
C PRO A 423 -13.09 1.21 19.68
N LEU A 424 -12.52 2.07 18.83
CA LEU A 424 -11.37 1.68 18.01
C LEU A 424 -10.09 1.39 18.83
N ASP A 425 -9.92 1.99 20.01
CA ASP A 425 -8.77 1.71 20.89
C ASP A 425 -8.78 0.27 21.42
N GLU A 426 -9.96 -0.28 21.74
CA GLU A 426 -10.10 -1.69 22.10
C GLU A 426 -9.83 -2.61 20.90
N ILE A 427 -10.28 -2.20 19.70
CA ILE A 427 -10.07 -2.95 18.46
C ILE A 427 -8.58 -2.96 18.06
N THR A 428 -7.88 -1.82 18.06
CA THR A 428 -6.44 -1.76 17.70
C THR A 428 -5.61 -2.56 18.68
N ARG A 429 -5.94 -2.50 19.97
CA ARG A 429 -5.31 -3.32 21.01
C ARG A 429 -5.51 -4.81 20.74
N TRP A 430 -6.72 -5.24 20.36
CA TRP A 430 -7.00 -6.62 19.95
C TRP A 430 -6.25 -7.01 18.67
N GLN A 431 -6.13 -6.12 17.68
CA GLN A 431 -5.40 -6.38 16.43
C GLN A 431 -3.92 -6.68 16.71
N ILE A 432 -3.27 -5.86 17.55
CA ILE A 432 -1.86 -6.04 17.93
C ILE A 432 -1.67 -7.37 18.66
N GLU A 433 -2.53 -7.69 19.63
CA GLU A 433 -2.46 -8.95 20.36
C GLU A 433 -2.62 -10.15 19.43
N THR A 434 -3.66 -10.13 18.59
CA THR A 434 -4.00 -11.23 17.68
C THR A 434 -2.91 -11.45 16.64
N LEU A 435 -2.36 -10.39 16.07
CA LEU A 435 -1.25 -10.47 15.12
C LEU A 435 0.00 -11.09 15.76
N LEU A 436 0.41 -10.61 16.94
CA LEU A 436 1.59 -11.13 17.62
C LEU A 436 1.42 -12.59 18.04
N ARG A 437 0.23 -12.97 18.51
CA ARG A 437 -0.11 -14.37 18.83
C ARG A 437 -0.01 -15.26 17.59
N THR A 438 -0.55 -14.80 16.46
CA THR A 438 -0.52 -15.53 15.18
C THR A 438 0.91 -15.72 14.67
N GLN A 439 1.80 -14.75 14.95
CA GLN A 439 3.24 -14.83 14.63
C GLN A 439 4.05 -15.69 15.63
N GLY A 440 3.42 -16.28 16.65
CA GLY A 440 4.10 -17.08 17.67
C GLY A 440 4.99 -16.26 18.61
N ALA A 441 4.67 -14.98 18.83
CA ALA A 441 5.37 -14.15 19.80
C ALA A 441 5.22 -14.71 21.24
N SER A 442 6.22 -14.47 22.09
CA SER A 442 6.12 -14.81 23.51
C SER A 442 5.13 -13.90 24.24
N GLU A 443 4.54 -14.39 25.34
CA GLU A 443 3.66 -13.57 26.20
C GLU A 443 4.36 -12.30 26.70
N GLU A 444 5.67 -12.36 26.94
CA GLU A 444 6.47 -11.20 27.34
C GLU A 444 6.51 -10.12 26.24
N LYS A 445 6.67 -10.53 24.97
CA LYS A 445 6.66 -9.60 23.83
C LYS A 445 5.26 -9.03 23.60
N ILE A 446 4.22 -9.85 23.73
CA ILE A 446 2.82 -9.41 23.63
C ILE A 446 2.53 -8.36 24.71
N ALA A 447 2.82 -8.68 25.98
CA ALA A 447 2.61 -7.76 27.09
C ALA A 447 3.39 -6.44 26.93
N ALA A 448 4.64 -6.50 26.45
CA ALA A 448 5.43 -5.29 26.20
C ALA A 448 4.83 -4.43 25.08
N SER A 449 4.35 -5.05 24.00
CA SER A 449 3.75 -4.32 22.87
C SER A 449 2.41 -3.71 23.25
N LEU A 450 1.58 -4.43 24.03
CA LEU A 450 0.32 -3.89 24.55
C LEU A 450 0.54 -2.73 25.52
N ALA A 451 1.59 -2.77 26.34
CA ALA A 451 1.94 -1.63 27.20
C ALA A 451 2.39 -0.40 26.40
N GLN A 452 3.02 -0.58 25.24
CA GLN A 452 3.35 0.52 24.33
C GLN A 452 2.08 1.09 23.68
N GLU A 453 1.18 0.23 23.23
CA GLU A 453 -0.12 0.62 22.68
C GLU A 453 -0.99 1.36 23.71
N ASP A 454 -1.04 0.89 24.96
CA ASP A 454 -1.78 1.57 26.03
C ASP A 454 -1.25 3.01 26.24
N GLN A 455 0.07 3.24 26.14
CA GLN A 455 0.65 4.61 26.20
C GLN A 455 0.27 5.46 24.99
N TYR A 456 0.23 4.86 23.80
CA TYR A 456 -0.22 5.53 22.58
C TYR A 456 -1.69 5.94 22.67
N ILE A 457 -2.56 5.02 23.09
CA ILE A 457 -3.99 5.25 23.31
C ILE A 457 -4.21 6.39 24.32
N GLU A 458 -3.52 6.36 25.47
CA GLU A 458 -3.64 7.41 26.49
C GLU A 458 -3.17 8.77 25.96
N PHE A 459 -2.08 8.82 25.18
CA PHE A 459 -1.65 10.04 24.52
C PHE A 459 -2.73 10.56 23.55
N VAL A 460 -3.25 9.71 22.66
CA VAL A 460 -4.26 10.08 21.66
C VAL A 460 -5.52 10.61 22.35
N LYS A 461 -6.04 9.92 23.37
CA LYS A 461 -7.26 10.33 24.10
C LYS A 461 -7.05 11.62 24.89
N GLY A 462 -5.85 11.85 25.42
CA GLY A 462 -5.46 13.08 26.12
C GLY A 462 -5.02 14.23 25.21
N SER A 463 -4.86 14.00 23.91
CA SER A 463 -4.37 14.98 22.95
C SER A 463 -5.40 16.06 22.60
N SER A 464 -4.93 17.12 21.96
CA SER A 464 -5.74 18.19 21.38
C SER A 464 -5.07 18.70 20.10
N GLY A 465 -5.84 19.27 19.18
CA GLY A 465 -5.27 19.71 17.90
C GLY A 465 -4.85 18.53 17.02
N GLU A 466 -3.83 18.77 16.20
CA GLU A 466 -3.34 17.86 15.16
C GLU A 466 -1.90 17.38 15.41
N TRP A 467 -1.45 16.37 14.66
CA TRP A 467 -0.09 15.82 14.77
C TRP A 467 1.01 16.88 14.68
N SER A 468 0.82 17.90 13.85
CA SER A 468 1.78 19.00 13.65
C SER A 468 1.98 19.89 14.88
N ASP A 469 1.08 19.83 15.87
CA ASP A 469 1.16 20.62 17.09
C ASP A 469 2.13 20.03 18.13
N TYR A 470 2.57 18.79 17.93
CA TYR A 470 3.43 18.05 18.85
C TYR A 470 4.84 17.91 18.29
N THR A 471 5.84 18.33 19.06
CA THR A 471 7.24 18.05 18.72
C THR A 471 7.59 16.61 19.07
N TYR A 472 8.67 16.08 18.48
CA TYR A 472 9.19 14.77 18.88
C TYR A 472 9.47 14.69 20.39
N ALA A 473 9.94 15.77 21.02
CA ALA A 473 10.18 15.80 22.46
C ALA A 473 8.88 15.64 23.27
N ASP A 474 7.78 16.25 22.83
CA ASP A 474 6.46 16.10 23.46
C ASP A 474 5.96 14.66 23.33
N LEU A 475 6.07 14.08 22.13
CA LEU A 475 5.68 12.70 21.84
C LEU A 475 6.52 11.70 22.64
N GLN A 476 7.84 11.88 22.72
CA GLN A 476 8.74 11.02 23.48
C GLN A 476 8.50 11.12 24.99
N GLN A 477 8.07 12.28 25.49
CA GLN A 477 7.69 12.42 26.89
C GLN A 477 6.47 11.56 27.25
N ALA A 478 5.46 11.52 26.36
CA ALA A 478 4.27 10.70 26.54
C ALA A 478 4.52 9.21 26.25
N MET A 479 5.37 8.92 25.27
CA MET A 479 5.70 7.58 24.80
C MET A 479 7.22 7.37 24.81
N PRO A 480 7.83 7.00 25.96
CA PRO A 480 9.29 6.91 26.10
C PRO A 480 9.97 5.87 25.18
N TRP A 481 9.21 4.95 24.62
CA TRP A 481 9.68 3.94 23.65
C TRP A 481 9.77 4.49 22.22
N LEU A 482 9.16 5.64 21.94
CA LEU A 482 9.03 6.18 20.59
C LEU A 482 10.38 6.73 20.09
N SER A 483 10.86 6.17 18.98
CA SER A 483 12.02 6.70 18.24
C SER A 483 11.60 7.86 17.34
N GLU A 484 12.55 8.71 16.98
CA GLU A 484 12.29 9.86 16.08
C GLU A 484 11.77 9.41 14.71
N GLN A 485 12.28 8.30 14.20
CA GLN A 485 11.81 7.68 12.97
C GLN A 485 10.37 7.16 13.08
N ALA A 486 10.03 6.46 14.17
CA ALA A 486 8.68 5.99 14.41
C ALA A 486 7.70 7.16 14.59
N ALA A 487 8.13 8.23 15.26
CA ALA A 487 7.35 9.45 15.39
C ALA A 487 7.06 10.09 14.02
N THR A 488 8.06 10.18 13.14
CA THR A 488 7.90 10.72 11.78
C THR A 488 6.92 9.88 10.95
N GLN A 489 6.97 8.55 11.06
CA GLN A 489 6.02 7.67 10.36
C GLN A 489 4.59 7.82 10.90
N MET A 490 4.45 7.90 12.22
CA MET A 490 3.17 8.07 12.89
C MET A 490 2.51 9.41 12.53
N THR A 491 3.26 10.52 12.55
CA THR A 491 2.72 11.85 12.23
C THR A 491 2.56 12.10 10.73
N GLY A 492 3.24 11.31 9.88
CA GLY A 492 3.05 11.31 8.43
C GLY A 492 1.94 10.39 7.94
N SER A 493 1.17 9.76 8.84
CA SER A 493 0.01 8.93 8.49
C SER A 493 -1.10 9.75 7.86
N SER A 494 -1.88 9.14 6.97
CA SER A 494 -3.12 9.73 6.42
C SER A 494 -4.25 9.86 7.45
N LEU A 495 -4.10 9.30 8.66
CA LEU A 495 -5.08 9.42 9.73
C LEU A 495 -4.71 10.57 10.66
N SER A 496 -5.58 11.57 10.74
CA SER A 496 -5.40 12.74 11.60
C SER A 496 -5.44 12.37 13.10
N LEU A 497 -4.88 13.23 13.94
CA LEU A 497 -4.91 13.00 15.38
C LEU A 497 -6.32 13.20 15.94
N SER A 498 -7.09 14.13 15.36
CA SER A 498 -8.51 14.31 15.70
C SER A 498 -9.36 13.09 15.33
N TRP A 499 -9.14 12.48 14.16
CA TRP A 499 -9.81 11.25 13.75
C TRP A 499 -9.58 10.11 14.74
N LEU A 500 -8.33 9.89 15.13
CA LEU A 500 -7.97 8.83 16.09
C LEU A 500 -8.63 9.10 17.45
N ARG A 501 -8.49 10.32 17.96
CA ARG A 501 -9.06 10.73 19.24
C ARG A 501 -10.58 10.55 19.26
N GLU A 502 -11.28 10.93 18.20
CA GLU A 502 -12.74 10.77 18.10
C GLU A 502 -13.15 9.30 18.05
N HIS A 503 -12.45 8.45 17.30
CA HIS A 503 -12.72 7.01 17.24
C HIS A 503 -12.37 6.26 18.53
N TYR A 504 -11.35 6.71 19.28
CA TYR A 504 -10.91 6.10 20.55
C TYR A 504 -11.80 6.51 21.73
N THR A 505 -12.56 7.61 21.62
CA THR A 505 -13.36 8.15 22.74
C THR A 505 -14.85 7.99 22.55
N ALA A 506 -15.33 7.78 21.34
CA ALA A 506 -16.75 7.62 21.11
C ALA A 506 -17.27 6.26 21.56
N ASP A 507 -18.56 6.24 21.89
CA ASP A 507 -19.34 5.01 22.11
C ASP A 507 -20.02 4.60 20.80
N PRO A 508 -19.55 3.54 20.11
CA PRO A 508 -20.19 3.06 18.90
C PRO A 508 -21.57 2.46 19.12
N THR A 509 -21.85 1.96 20.33
CA THR A 509 -23.12 1.30 20.66
C THR A 509 -24.26 2.30 20.84
N GLY A 510 -23.96 3.57 21.14
CA GLY A 510 -24.94 4.64 21.26
C GLY A 510 -25.84 4.78 20.02
N PRO A 511 -25.27 5.04 18.82
CA PRO A 511 -26.03 5.07 17.57
C PRO A 511 -26.73 3.75 17.23
N LEU A 512 -26.11 2.60 17.49
CA LEU A 512 -26.70 1.28 17.23
C LEU A 512 -28.01 1.09 18.01
N ARG A 513 -28.05 1.51 19.28
CA ARG A 513 -29.26 1.50 20.13
C ARG A 513 -30.38 2.42 19.62
N LEU A 514 -30.15 3.26 18.60
CA LEU A 514 -31.17 4.12 18.02
C LEU A 514 -31.77 3.55 16.74
N LEU A 515 -31.19 2.50 16.17
CA LEU A 515 -31.62 1.93 14.89
C LEU A 515 -32.96 1.19 15.02
N ARG A 516 -33.96 1.65 14.27
CA ARG A 516 -35.33 1.08 14.24
C ARG A 516 -35.66 0.36 12.94
N MET A 517 -34.85 0.58 11.91
CA MET A 517 -34.95 -0.05 10.60
C MET A 517 -34.30 -1.44 10.60
N PRO A 518 -34.57 -2.27 9.57
CA PRO A 518 -33.88 -3.55 9.39
C PRO A 518 -32.36 -3.37 9.28
N VAL A 519 -31.61 -4.27 9.92
CA VAL A 519 -30.14 -4.27 9.89
C VAL A 519 -29.61 -5.61 9.40
N LEU A 520 -28.65 -5.59 8.47
CA LEU A 520 -27.85 -6.74 8.07
C LEU A 520 -26.41 -6.55 8.57
N ILE A 521 -25.86 -7.56 9.21
CA ILE A 521 -24.50 -7.58 9.75
C ILE A 521 -23.75 -8.74 9.11
N VAL A 522 -22.60 -8.48 8.50
CA VAL A 522 -21.74 -9.52 7.92
C VAL A 522 -20.30 -9.34 8.37
N ASN A 523 -19.78 -10.30 9.13
CA ASN A 523 -18.38 -10.35 9.56
C ASN A 523 -17.71 -11.66 9.10
N GLY A 524 -16.38 -11.70 9.09
CA GLY A 524 -15.60 -12.86 8.67
C GLY A 524 -14.73 -13.43 9.79
N GLU A 525 -14.61 -14.76 9.88
CA GLU A 525 -13.72 -15.41 10.86
C GLU A 525 -12.22 -15.29 10.48
N LYS A 526 -11.90 -14.87 9.25
CA LYS A 526 -10.52 -14.62 8.79
C LYS A 526 -10.14 -13.15 8.80
N ASP A 527 -11.00 -12.31 9.34
CA ASP A 527 -10.72 -10.90 9.56
C ASP A 527 -9.78 -10.72 10.76
N LEU A 528 -8.58 -10.17 10.51
CA LEU A 528 -7.60 -9.83 11.56
C LEU A 528 -7.65 -8.35 11.98
N GLN A 529 -8.58 -7.59 11.42
CA GLN A 529 -8.83 -6.21 11.79
C GLN A 529 -10.05 -6.08 12.69
N VAL A 530 -11.07 -6.92 12.48
CA VAL A 530 -12.30 -6.91 13.26
C VAL A 530 -12.62 -8.33 13.74
N PRO A 531 -12.73 -8.55 15.06
CA PRO A 531 -13.13 -9.85 15.60
C PRO A 531 -14.52 -10.26 15.09
N ALA A 532 -14.70 -11.54 14.78
CA ALA A 532 -15.97 -12.06 14.29
C ALA A 532 -17.11 -11.90 15.34
N GLU A 533 -16.78 -11.96 16.63
CA GLU A 533 -17.74 -11.77 17.73
C GLU A 533 -18.34 -10.36 17.78
N GLU A 534 -17.75 -9.37 17.12
CA GLU A 534 -18.32 -8.04 17.03
C GLU A 534 -19.71 -8.04 16.39
N ALA A 535 -19.99 -8.99 15.48
CA ALA A 535 -21.29 -9.11 14.85
C ALA A 535 -22.43 -9.35 15.87
N ASP A 536 -22.16 -10.18 16.89
CA ASP A 536 -23.11 -10.43 17.97
C ASP A 536 -23.25 -9.22 18.90
N LEU A 537 -22.15 -8.53 19.22
CA LEU A 537 -22.19 -7.31 20.04
C LEU A 537 -22.97 -6.18 19.38
N ILE A 538 -22.83 -6.01 18.06
CA ILE A 538 -23.63 -5.05 17.28
C ILE A 538 -25.12 -5.43 17.36
N ARG A 539 -25.45 -6.71 17.12
CA ARG A 539 -26.84 -7.20 17.21
C ARG A 539 -27.43 -6.95 18.59
N GLU A 540 -26.70 -7.29 19.66
CA GLU A 540 -27.13 -7.07 21.04
C GLU A 540 -27.41 -5.58 21.31
N ALA A 541 -26.51 -4.69 20.89
CA ALA A 541 -26.70 -3.24 21.05
C ALA A 541 -27.95 -2.73 20.32
N ILE A 542 -28.28 -3.25 19.14
CA ILE A 542 -29.50 -2.87 18.40
C ILE A 542 -30.76 -3.41 19.12
N GLU A 543 -30.72 -4.68 19.55
CA GLU A 543 -31.84 -5.36 20.21
C GLU A 543 -32.23 -4.72 21.55
N GLU A 544 -31.31 -4.04 22.24
CA GLU A 544 -31.59 -3.29 23.48
C GLU A 544 -32.75 -2.29 23.34
N ASN A 545 -32.96 -1.73 22.14
CA ASN A 545 -34.05 -0.80 21.89
C ASN A 545 -35.39 -1.49 21.55
N GLY A 546 -35.37 -2.81 21.39
CA GLY A 546 -36.51 -3.64 20.97
C GLY A 546 -36.59 -3.91 19.46
N ASN A 547 -35.61 -3.45 18.66
CA ASN A 547 -35.52 -3.81 17.25
C ASN A 547 -35.08 -5.27 17.12
N GLN A 548 -35.97 -6.12 16.63
CA GLN A 548 -35.72 -7.56 16.41
C GLN A 548 -35.48 -7.87 14.94
N ASP A 549 -35.43 -6.86 14.08
CA ASP A 549 -35.25 -7.00 12.64
C ASP A 549 -33.76 -6.91 12.27
N VAL A 550 -32.96 -7.78 12.89
CA VAL A 550 -31.50 -7.83 12.74
C VAL A 550 -31.11 -9.20 12.17
N THR A 551 -30.42 -9.19 11.03
CA THR A 551 -29.92 -10.39 10.36
C THR A 551 -28.40 -10.44 10.47
N VAL A 552 -27.84 -11.56 10.93
CA VAL A 552 -26.38 -11.70 11.16
C VAL A 552 -25.83 -12.88 10.37
N TYR A 553 -24.71 -12.64 9.68
CA TYR A 553 -23.89 -13.68 9.06
C TYR A 553 -22.44 -13.54 9.51
N VAL A 554 -21.88 -14.64 10.02
CA VAL A 554 -20.45 -14.78 10.28
C VAL A 554 -19.90 -15.83 9.33
N LEU A 555 -19.05 -15.44 8.38
CA LEU A 555 -18.55 -16.32 7.33
C LEU A 555 -17.15 -16.84 7.69
N SER A 556 -16.97 -18.17 7.71
CA SER A 556 -15.79 -18.87 8.26
C SER A 556 -14.43 -18.59 7.57
N ASP A 557 -14.50 -18.09 6.36
CA ASP A 557 -13.43 -18.00 5.38
C ASP A 557 -13.54 -16.67 4.62
N LEU A 558 -14.13 -15.65 5.25
CA LEU A 558 -14.15 -14.28 4.74
C LEU A 558 -13.10 -13.44 5.48
N ASN A 559 -12.27 -12.70 4.74
CA ASN A 559 -11.33 -11.74 5.32
C ASN A 559 -11.90 -10.31 5.37
N HIS A 560 -11.11 -9.38 5.90
CA HIS A 560 -11.52 -7.96 6.00
C HIS A 560 -11.82 -7.30 4.65
N LEU A 561 -11.26 -7.80 3.56
CA LEU A 561 -11.49 -7.23 2.22
C LEU A 561 -12.72 -7.80 1.54
N LEU A 562 -13.57 -8.53 2.28
CA LEU A 562 -14.80 -9.14 1.80
C LEU A 562 -14.55 -10.28 0.79
N ARG A 563 -13.40 -10.93 0.90
CA ARG A 563 -12.94 -11.97 -0.02
C ARG A 563 -12.81 -13.31 0.67
N HIS A 564 -12.99 -14.36 -0.13
CA HIS A 564 -12.72 -15.71 0.31
C HIS A 564 -11.24 -15.87 0.67
N HIS A 565 -10.96 -16.44 1.83
CA HIS A 565 -9.62 -16.62 2.37
C HIS A 565 -9.51 -18.01 3.03
N PRO A 566 -9.15 -19.05 2.26
CA PRO A 566 -9.11 -20.42 2.76
C PRO A 566 -7.93 -20.68 3.72
N ASP A 567 -6.90 -19.83 3.64
CA ASP A 567 -5.67 -19.94 4.43
C ASP A 567 -5.85 -19.49 5.89
N ALA A 568 -4.78 -19.59 6.68
CA ALA A 568 -4.74 -18.98 8.00
C ALA A 568 -4.92 -17.46 7.90
N PRO A 569 -5.64 -16.81 8.84
CA PRO A 569 -5.84 -15.37 8.82
C PRO A 569 -4.52 -14.60 8.68
N SER A 570 -4.49 -13.58 7.82
CA SER A 570 -3.28 -12.83 7.48
C SER A 570 -3.61 -11.37 7.17
N LEU A 571 -2.74 -10.46 7.63
CA LEU A 571 -2.74 -9.05 7.20
C LEU A 571 -1.97 -8.84 5.88
N VAL A 572 -1.29 -9.88 5.39
CA VAL A 572 -0.81 -9.94 4.00
C VAL A 572 -1.96 -10.48 3.17
N TYR A 573 -2.63 -9.58 2.46
CA TYR A 573 -3.76 -9.90 1.61
C TYR A 573 -3.28 -10.57 0.33
N ARG A 574 -3.82 -11.76 0.06
CA ARG A 574 -3.65 -12.54 -1.17
C ARG A 574 -4.99 -12.61 -1.91
N HIS A 575 -4.98 -13.10 -3.15
CA HIS A 575 -6.19 -13.31 -3.95
C HIS A 575 -6.96 -12.01 -4.25
N LEU A 576 -6.23 -10.89 -4.43
CA LEU A 576 -6.84 -9.60 -4.75
C LEU A 576 -7.42 -9.58 -6.17
N ASP A 577 -6.98 -10.49 -7.04
CA ASP A 577 -7.44 -10.74 -8.39
C ASP A 577 -8.69 -11.62 -8.48
N GLU A 578 -9.04 -12.33 -7.40
CA GLU A 578 -10.31 -13.06 -7.32
C GLU A 578 -11.49 -12.06 -7.25
N PRO A 579 -12.76 -12.47 -7.32
CA PRO A 579 -13.90 -11.59 -7.04
C PRO A 579 -14.22 -11.50 -5.53
N VAL A 580 -15.02 -10.50 -5.14
CA VAL A 580 -15.67 -10.45 -3.82
C VAL A 580 -16.40 -11.77 -3.57
N ASP A 581 -16.43 -12.23 -2.31
CA ASP A 581 -17.00 -13.54 -1.98
C ASP A 581 -18.45 -13.67 -2.48
N PRO A 582 -18.76 -14.64 -3.36
CA PRO A 582 -20.10 -14.76 -3.95
C PRO A 582 -21.20 -14.94 -2.91
N ARG A 583 -20.91 -15.54 -1.75
CA ARG A 583 -21.89 -15.70 -0.67
C ARG A 583 -22.27 -14.35 -0.08
N LEU A 584 -21.31 -13.44 0.06
CA LEU A 584 -21.58 -12.08 0.51
C LEU A 584 -22.44 -11.35 -0.53
N ILE A 585 -22.13 -11.48 -1.82
CA ILE A 585 -22.92 -10.89 -2.91
C ILE A 585 -24.38 -11.38 -2.83
N ASP A 586 -24.59 -12.69 -2.71
CA ASP A 586 -25.92 -13.29 -2.62
C ASP A 586 -26.69 -12.81 -1.37
N ILE A 587 -26.00 -12.74 -0.21
CA ILE A 587 -26.58 -12.25 1.05
C ILE A 587 -27.01 -10.78 0.91
N LEU A 588 -26.10 -9.92 0.42
CA LEU A 588 -26.35 -8.49 0.29
C LEU A 588 -27.50 -8.21 -0.68
N THR A 589 -27.41 -8.76 -1.89
CA THR A 589 -28.39 -8.50 -2.95
C THR A 589 -29.75 -9.10 -2.58
N GLY A 590 -29.78 -10.34 -2.08
CA GLY A 590 -31.01 -10.99 -1.63
C GLY A 590 -31.71 -10.21 -0.51
N TRP A 591 -30.95 -9.77 0.50
CA TRP A 591 -31.50 -8.97 1.60
C TRP A 591 -32.01 -7.62 1.10
N ALA A 592 -31.23 -6.89 0.30
CA ALA A 592 -31.63 -5.58 -0.20
C ALA A 592 -32.88 -5.66 -1.10
N VAL A 593 -32.98 -6.67 -1.96
CA VAL A 593 -34.17 -6.92 -2.79
C VAL A 593 -35.40 -7.21 -1.92
N GLU A 594 -35.28 -8.12 -0.95
CA GLU A 594 -36.38 -8.46 -0.03
C GLU A 594 -36.87 -7.22 0.72
N ARG A 595 -35.95 -6.42 1.27
CA ARG A 595 -36.28 -5.20 2.01
C ARG A 595 -36.80 -4.08 1.13
N SER A 596 -36.42 -4.03 -0.14
CA SER A 596 -36.95 -3.02 -1.07
C SER A 596 -38.40 -3.30 -1.50
N ALA A 597 -38.85 -4.57 -1.44
CA ALA A 597 -40.17 -5.01 -1.90
C ALA A 597 -41.27 -4.89 -0.82
N ASN A 598 -40.90 -5.04 0.46
CA ASN A 598 -41.85 -4.99 1.58
C ASN A 598 -42.17 -3.52 1.96
N ARG A 599 -43.42 -3.10 1.76
CA ARG A 599 -43.96 -1.78 2.13
C ARG A 599 -44.51 -1.74 3.55
#